data_AF-A0A073K0V2-F1
#
_entry.id   AF-A0A073K0V2-F1
#
_cell.length_a   1.000
_cell.length_b   1.000
_cell.length_c   1.000
_cell.angle_alpha   90.00
_cell.angle_beta   90.00
_cell.angle_gamma   90.00
#
_symmetry.space_group_name_H-M   'P 1'
#
loop_
_entity.id
_entity.type
_entity.pdbx_description
1 polymer ?
#
loop_
_entity_poly.entity_id
_entity_poly.type
_entity_poly.pdbx_seq_one_letter_code
_entity_poly.pdbx_strand_id
1 'polypeptide(L)'
;MGKFQSNFQTAEQIATQMGRASDTVQSATSRTITKSHGTTLTVNTQAQSANDETMQLTKQFQNAFQQGINNIRSVVKEFERMDNELHNNFSNSPLLERHFR
;
A
#
# COMPACT_ATOMS: atom_id res chain seq x y z
N MET A 1 -22.40 -19.61 -16.18
CA MET A 1 -22.47 -18.67 -15.04
C MET A 1 -21.19 -17.85 -15.03
N GLY A 2 -21.30 -16.52 -14.97
CA GLY A 2 -20.12 -15.65 -15.01
C GLY A 2 -19.28 -15.84 -13.75
N LYS A 3 -17.96 -16.02 -13.91
CA LYS A 3 -17.03 -15.93 -12.79
C LYS A 3 -17.10 -14.50 -12.28
N PHE A 4 -17.60 -14.30 -11.05
CA PHE A 4 -17.20 -13.13 -10.28
C PHE A 4 -15.70 -13.27 -10.09
N GLN A 5 -14.94 -12.53 -10.89
CA GLN A 5 -13.50 -12.56 -10.86
C GLN A 5 -13.09 -11.20 -10.35
N SER A 6 -13.03 -11.08 -9.02
CA SER A 6 -12.37 -9.95 -8.37
C SER A 6 -11.01 -9.73 -9.05
N ASN A 7 -10.65 -8.47 -9.30
CA ASN A 7 -9.33 -8.13 -9.84
C ASN A 7 -8.23 -8.16 -8.75
N PHE A 8 -8.36 -9.13 -7.83
CA PHE A 8 -7.52 -9.37 -6.66
C PHE A 8 -6.05 -9.35 -7.02
N GLN A 9 -5.65 -10.13 -8.02
CA GLN A 9 -4.26 -10.23 -8.45
C GLN A 9 -3.71 -8.86 -8.88
N THR A 10 -4.48 -8.07 -9.61
CA THR A 10 -4.03 -6.73 -10.04
C THR A 10 -3.89 -5.78 -8.84
N ALA A 11 -4.84 -5.80 -7.92
CA ALA A 11 -4.79 -4.94 -6.73
C ALA A 11 -3.66 -5.32 -5.77
N GLU A 12 -3.39 -6.61 -5.59
CA GLU A 12 -2.26 -7.11 -4.80
C GLU A 12 -0.91 -6.77 -5.47
N GLN A 13 -0.82 -6.89 -6.80
CA GLN A 13 0.35 -6.47 -7.56
C GLN A 13 0.61 -4.97 -7.43
N ILE A 14 -0.43 -4.14 -7.47
CA ILE A 14 -0.32 -2.69 -7.25
C ILE A 14 0.15 -2.40 -5.82
N ALA A 15 -0.48 -3.02 -4.81
CA ALA A 15 -0.08 -2.86 -3.41
C ALA A 15 1.38 -3.27 -3.16
N THR A 16 1.85 -4.31 -3.84
CA THR A 16 3.25 -4.78 -3.78
C THR A 16 4.21 -3.79 -4.43
N GLN A 17 3.88 -3.26 -5.62
CA GLN A 17 4.68 -2.24 -6.28
C GLN A 17 4.75 -0.96 -5.45
N MET A 18 3.63 -0.55 -4.86
CA MET A 18 3.60 0.56 -3.91
C MET A 18 4.49 0.26 -2.70
N GLY A 19 4.44 -0.93 -2.10
CA GLY A 19 5.34 -1.31 -1.01
C GLY A 19 6.81 -1.09 -1.35
N ARG A 20 7.26 -1.62 -2.49
CA ARG A 20 8.65 -1.46 -2.97
C ARG A 20 9.03 0.00 -3.21
N ALA A 21 8.12 0.81 -3.75
CA ALA A 21 8.34 2.24 -3.93
C ALA A 21 8.48 2.97 -2.58
N SER A 22 7.67 2.60 -1.60
CA SER A 22 7.76 3.12 -0.23
C SER A 22 9.12 2.83 0.40
N ASP A 23 9.57 1.57 0.32
CA ASP A 23 10.87 1.13 0.83
C ASP A 23 12.02 1.89 0.16
N THR A 24 11.91 2.12 -1.15
CA THR A 24 12.91 2.87 -1.92
C THR A 24 12.98 4.32 -1.45
N VAL A 25 11.84 5.00 -1.29
CA VAL A 25 11.79 6.38 -0.77
C VAL A 25 12.37 6.43 0.63
N GLN A 26 11.96 5.53 1.52
CA GLN A 26 12.48 5.46 2.88
C GLN A 26 14.01 5.29 2.89
N SER A 27 14.55 4.37 2.07
CA SER A 27 15.99 4.13 1.98
C SER A 27 16.76 5.35 1.47
N ALA A 28 16.18 6.10 0.53
CA ALA A 28 16.79 7.31 -0.02
C ALA A 28 16.84 8.45 1.01
N THR A 29 15.81 8.57 1.85
CA THR A 29 15.68 9.67 2.83
C THR A 29 16.21 9.34 4.21
N SER A 30 16.48 8.07 4.50
CA SER A 30 17.17 7.64 5.72
C SER A 30 18.69 7.76 5.62
N ARG A 31 19.23 8.07 4.44
CA ARG A 31 20.64 8.46 4.30
C ARG A 31 20.90 9.71 5.13
N THR A 32 21.72 9.54 6.15
CA THR A 32 22.09 10.62 7.08
C THR A 32 22.74 11.75 6.30
N ILE A 33 22.14 12.93 6.35
CA ILE A 33 22.77 14.12 5.81
C ILE A 33 23.90 14.49 6.76
N THR A 34 25.13 14.41 6.26
CA THR A 34 26.33 14.68 7.07
C THR A 34 26.36 16.17 7.40
N LYS A 35 26.10 16.50 8.67
CA LYS A 35 26.02 17.90 9.15
C LYS A 35 27.44 18.42 9.40
N SER A 36 27.88 19.42 8.65
CA SER A 36 29.11 20.18 8.98
C SER A 36 28.83 21.09 10.18
N HIS A 37 29.52 20.86 11.30
CA HIS A 37 29.35 21.61 12.55
C HIS A 37 30.31 22.81 12.67
N GLY A 38 31.25 22.98 11.74
CA GLY A 38 32.38 23.90 11.88
C GLY A 38 32.26 25.26 11.19
N THR A 39 31.10 25.61 10.63
CA THR A 39 30.94 26.82 9.80
C THR A 39 29.87 27.74 10.37
N THR A 40 30.25 28.96 10.75
CA THR A 40 29.37 30.02 11.26
C THR A 40 28.54 30.71 10.18
N LEU A 41 28.51 30.18 8.95
CA LEU A 41 27.71 30.75 7.86
C LEU A 41 26.25 30.37 8.00
N THR A 42 25.38 31.38 8.10
CA THR A 42 23.91 31.28 8.11
C THR A 42 23.33 30.31 7.09
N VAL A 43 23.97 30.17 5.92
CA VAL A 43 23.57 29.25 4.85
C VAL A 43 23.59 27.79 5.30
N ASN A 44 24.52 27.38 6.16
CA ASN A 44 24.57 26.01 6.65
C ASN A 44 23.49 25.72 7.69
N THR A 45 23.13 26.71 8.52
CA THR A 45 21.99 26.60 9.43
C THR A 45 20.67 26.48 8.65
N GLN A 46 20.50 27.26 7.58
CA GLN A 46 19.35 27.14 6.69
C GLN A 46 19.29 25.78 5.98
N ALA A 47 20.42 25.29 5.48
CA ALA A 47 20.51 23.96 4.89
C ALA A 47 20.15 22.86 5.91
N GLN A 48 20.61 22.97 7.17
CA GLN A 48 20.26 22.04 8.24
C GLN A 48 18.75 22.02 8.52
N SER A 49 18.13 23.20 8.66
CA SER A 49 16.68 23.29 8.88
C SER A 49 15.89 22.71 7.70
N ALA A 50 16.26 23.03 6.45
CA ALA A 50 15.61 22.49 5.27
C ALA A 50 15.72 20.95 5.18
N ASN A 51 16.86 20.41 5.59
CA ASN A 51 17.10 18.97 5.65
C ASN A 51 16.21 18.29 6.71
N ASP A 52 16.10 18.88 7.90
CA ASP A 52 15.28 18.36 8.98
C ASP A 52 13.77 18.43 8.60
N GLU A 53 13.34 19.50 7.94
CA GLU A 53 11.97 19.64 7.39
C GLU A 53 11.68 18.60 6.30
N THR A 54 12.60 18.41 5.36
CA THR A 54 12.49 17.40 4.30
C THR A 54 12.38 15.99 4.87
N MET A 55 13.12 15.70 5.95
CA MET A 55 13.04 14.42 6.65
C MET A 55 11.68 14.22 7.31
N GLN A 56 11.09 15.27 7.91
CA GLN A 56 9.74 15.20 8.48
C GLN A 56 8.67 14.99 7.41
N LEU A 57 8.73 15.74 6.31
CA LEU A 57 7.82 15.59 5.19
C LEU A 57 7.87 14.19 4.61
N THR A 58 9.07 13.62 4.48
CA THR A 58 9.21 12.25 3.98
C THR A 58 8.58 11.23 4.92
N LYS A 59 8.75 11.38 6.23
CA LYS A 59 8.09 10.49 7.21
C LYS A 59 6.56 10.56 7.10
N GLN A 60 6.00 11.76 6.94
CA GLN A 60 4.56 11.94 6.77
C GLN A 60 4.06 11.29 5.47
N PHE A 61 4.77 11.52 4.36
CA PHE A 61 4.49 10.87 3.08
C PHE A 61 4.51 9.34 3.20
N GLN A 62 5.55 8.78 3.82
CA GLN A 62 5.69 7.33 4.02
C GLN A 62 4.49 6.76 4.80
N ASN A 63 4.10 7.41 5.90
CA ASN A 63 2.97 6.97 6.71
C ASN A 63 1.66 6.95 5.92
N ALA A 64 1.36 8.03 5.18
CA ALA A 64 0.16 8.12 4.36
C ALA A 64 0.17 7.07 3.23
N PHE A 65 1.32 6.88 2.59
CA PHE A 65 1.49 5.92 1.51
C PHE A 65 1.31 4.48 2.00
N GLN A 66 1.88 4.15 3.17
CA GLN A 66 1.71 2.84 3.81
C GLN A 66 0.25 2.59 4.23
N GLN A 67 -0.45 3.62 4.71
CA GLN A 67 -1.88 3.52 5.01
C GLN A 67 -2.70 3.22 3.75
N GLY A 68 -2.37 3.85 2.62
CA GLY A 68 -2.99 3.55 1.32
C GLY A 68 -2.80 2.08 0.90
N ILE A 69 -1.58 1.56 1.04
CA ILE A 69 -1.28 0.14 0.77
C ILE A 69 -2.15 -0.79 1.64
N ASN A 70 -2.27 -0.46 2.93
CA ASN A 70 -3.07 -1.26 3.87
C ASN A 70 -4.56 -1.23 3.51
N ASN A 71 -5.08 -0.06 3.10
CA ASN A 71 -6.47 0.07 2.65
C ASN A 71 -6.74 -0.78 1.41
N ILE A 72 -5.84 -0.75 0.41
CA ILE A 72 -5.96 -1.60 -0.79
C ILE A 72 -5.99 -3.08 -0.39
N ARG A 73 -5.06 -3.52 0.47
CA ARG A 73 -5.02 -4.91 0.97
C ARG A 73 -6.29 -5.31 1.72
N SER A 74 -6.92 -4.38 2.45
CA SER A 74 -8.18 -4.65 3.15
C SER A 74 -9.33 -4.89 2.18
N VAL A 75 -9.50 -3.99 1.20
CA VAL A 75 -10.52 -4.12 0.15
C VAL A 75 -10.35 -5.41 -0.64
N VAL A 76 -9.10 -5.77 -0.93
CA VAL A 76 -8.71 -7.02 -1.60
C VAL A 76 -9.20 -8.25 -0.81
N LYS A 77 -8.99 -8.28 0.51
CA LYS A 77 -9.50 -9.37 1.38
C LYS A 77 -11.03 -9.40 1.43
N GLU A 78 -11.68 -8.24 1.44
CA GLU A 78 -13.15 -8.17 1.43
C GLU A 78 -13.74 -8.75 0.15
N PHE A 79 -13.11 -8.48 -1.00
CA PHE A 79 -13.52 -9.09 -2.26
C PHE A 79 -13.32 -10.60 -2.28
N GLU A 80 -12.20 -11.14 -1.76
CA GLU A 80 -12.02 -12.59 -1.63
C GLU A 80 -13.11 -13.23 -0.75
N ARG A 81 -13.44 -12.60 0.38
CA ARG A 81 -14.51 -13.08 1.25
C ARG A 81 -15.84 -13.13 0.50
N MET A 82 -16.17 -12.08 -0.23
CA MET A 82 -17.42 -11.98 -0.99
C MET A 82 -17.49 -13.02 -2.12
N ASP A 83 -16.40 -13.20 -2.88
CA ASP A 83 -16.33 -14.23 -3.93
C ASP A 83 -16.52 -15.64 -3.34
N ASN A 84 -15.91 -15.92 -2.18
CA ASN A 84 -16.08 -17.19 -1.48
C ASN A 84 -17.53 -17.41 -0.98
N GLU A 85 -18.15 -16.37 -0.41
CA GLU A 85 -19.55 -16.42 0.03
C GLU A 85 -20.51 -16.66 -1.13
N LEU A 86 -20.33 -15.94 -2.24
CA LEU A 86 -21.11 -16.14 -3.46
C LEU A 86 -20.90 -17.57 -3.99
N HIS A 87 -19.67 -18.04 -4.07
CA HIS A 87 -19.35 -19.40 -4.54
C HIS A 87 -20.05 -20.47 -3.70
N ASN A 88 -20.00 -20.35 -2.37
CA ASN A 88 -20.65 -21.30 -1.46
C ASN A 88 -22.18 -21.26 -1.58
N ASN A 89 -22.77 -20.07 -1.71
CA ASN A 89 -24.23 -19.91 -1.85
C ASN A 89 -24.75 -20.47 -3.17
N PHE A 90 -24.02 -20.30 -4.28
CA PHE A 90 -24.39 -20.88 -5.57
C PHE A 90 -24.12 -22.40 -5.65
N SER A 91 -23.09 -22.89 -4.98
CA SER A 91 -22.74 -24.33 -4.98
C SER A 91 -23.63 -25.16 -4.06
N ASN A 92 -24.16 -24.58 -2.97
CA ASN A 92 -25.04 -25.25 -2.01
C ASN A 92 -26.54 -25.03 -2.29
N SER A 93 -26.91 -24.42 -3.43
CA SER A 93 -28.32 -24.17 -3.75
C SER A 93 -28.98 -25.45 -4.32
N PRO A 94 -30.03 -26.01 -3.67
CA PRO A 94 -30.70 -27.25 -4.11
C PRO A 94 -31.52 -27.10 -5.41
N LEU A 95 -31.48 -25.93 -6.05
CA LEU A 95 -32.21 -25.64 -7.29
C LEU A 95 -31.55 -26.20 -8.56
N LEU A 96 -30.34 -26.76 -8.48
CA LEU A 96 -29.70 -27.45 -9.60
C LEU A 96 -29.93 -28.97 -9.63
N GLU A 97 -30.43 -29.57 -8.54
CA GLU A 97 -30.67 -31.02 -8.47
C GLU A 97 -32.03 -31.47 -9.05
N ARG A 98 -32.96 -30.53 -9.33
CA ARG A 98 -34.32 -30.86 -9.78
C ARG A 98 -34.55 -30.91 -11.30
N HIS A 99 -33.52 -30.72 -12.12
CA HIS A 99 -33.68 -30.70 -13.59
C HIS A 99 -33.00 -31.84 -14.37
N PHE A 100 -32.45 -32.84 -13.68
CA PHE A 100 -31.88 -34.04 -14.34
C PHE A 100 -32.33 -35.35 -13.68
N ARG A 101 -33.64 -35.61 -13.67
CA ARG A 101 -34.18 -36.98 -13.63
C ARG A 101 -35.12 -37.17 -14.81
#